data_AF-A0A8C5VMS8-F1
#
_entry.id   AF-A0A8C5VMS8-F1
#
_cell.length_a   1.000
_cell.length_b   1.000
_cell.length_c   1.000
_cell.angle_alpha   90.00
_cell.angle_beta   90.00
_cell.angle_gamma   90.00
#
_symmetry.space_group_name_H-M   'P 1'
#
loop_
_entity.id
_entity.type
_entity.pdbx_description
1 polymer ?
#
loop_
_entity_poly.entity_id
_entity_poly.type
_entity_poly.pdbx_seq_one_letter_code
_entity_poly.pdbx_strand_id
1 'polypeptide(L)'
;MAGVSGCIKYSMFIFNFLFWLCGILILALAIWIRVSTDSQEILSSGHAGANPDVAVNILIAVGAVIMVLGFLGCCGAMKESRCMLLLFFIGLLLILLLQVAAGILGATFRSEYDRILNETVYENVKYLSSTEESAKPIQEALQEFQGKFKCCGLVNGAADWGSNFQQFSKSCECPKMPDDSCTNYDGKYVYKQPCISFLKDFIAKNIIIVIGIAFGLAVVEILGLVFSMVLYCQIGNK
;
A
#
# COMPACT_ATOMS: atom_id res chain seq x y z
N MET A 1 3.00 -47.92 -1.01
CA MET A 1 3.69 -46.70 -0.55
C MET A 1 3.48 -45.64 -1.60
N ALA A 2 2.52 -44.73 -1.40
CA ALA A 2 2.29 -43.66 -2.38
C ALA A 2 3.46 -42.66 -2.27
N GLY A 3 4.25 -42.52 -3.34
CA GLY A 3 5.29 -41.50 -3.39
C GLY A 3 4.71 -40.09 -3.29
N VAL A 4 5.51 -39.15 -2.80
CA VAL A 4 5.14 -37.72 -2.77
C VAL A 4 4.81 -37.28 -4.20
N SER A 5 3.66 -36.60 -4.37
CA SER A 5 3.20 -36.18 -5.70
C SER A 5 4.14 -35.09 -6.25
N GLY A 6 5.03 -35.46 -7.18
CA GLY A 6 6.05 -34.56 -7.73
C GLY A 6 5.47 -33.26 -8.30
N CYS A 7 4.30 -33.31 -8.94
CA CYS A 7 3.59 -32.13 -9.45
C CYS A 7 3.31 -31.09 -8.35
N ILE A 8 2.82 -31.52 -7.17
CA ILE A 8 2.52 -30.63 -6.05
C ILE A 8 3.82 -30.03 -5.49
N LYS A 9 4.87 -30.84 -5.35
CA LYS A 9 6.19 -30.40 -4.87
C LYS A 9 6.79 -29.31 -5.76
N TYR A 10 6.84 -29.53 -7.07
CA TYR A 10 7.41 -28.57 -8.02
C TYR A 10 6.53 -27.31 -8.18
N SER A 11 5.20 -27.46 -8.21
CA SER A 11 4.28 -26.34 -8.23
C SER A 11 4.48 -25.44 -7.00
N MET A 12 4.48 -26.05 -5.80
CA MET A 12 4.68 -25.32 -4.55
C MET A 12 6.05 -24.64 -4.51
N PHE A 13 7.11 -25.30 -4.98
CA PHE A 13 8.43 -24.68 -5.09
C PHE A 13 8.44 -23.46 -6.01
N ILE A 14 7.93 -23.58 -7.23
CA ILE A 14 7.96 -22.50 -8.23
C ILE A 14 7.18 -21.28 -7.72
N PHE A 15 5.95 -21.46 -7.25
CA PHE A 15 5.15 -20.33 -6.76
C PHE A 15 5.78 -19.66 -5.54
N ASN A 16 6.24 -20.42 -4.54
CA ASN A 16 6.88 -19.85 -3.36
C ASN A 16 8.24 -19.21 -3.66
N PHE A 17 8.97 -19.72 -4.65
CA PHE A 17 10.21 -19.12 -5.10
C PHE A 17 9.98 -17.76 -5.78
N LEU A 18 8.93 -17.64 -6.60
CA LEU A 18 8.52 -16.34 -7.16
C LEU A 18 8.12 -15.35 -6.06
N PHE A 19 7.31 -15.78 -5.09
CA PHE A 19 6.97 -14.92 -3.95
C PHE A 19 8.20 -14.51 -3.14
N TRP A 20 9.15 -15.42 -2.93
CA TRP A 20 10.41 -15.11 -2.25
C TRP A 20 11.21 -14.03 -2.98
N LEU A 21 11.35 -14.11 -4.32
CA LEU A 21 12.00 -13.08 -5.12
C LEU A 21 11.27 -11.74 -5.06
N CYS A 22 9.93 -11.75 -5.14
CA CYS A 22 9.12 -10.55 -4.98
C CYS A 22 9.30 -9.94 -3.58
N GLY A 23 9.35 -10.76 -2.52
CA GLY A 23 9.60 -10.32 -1.15
C GLY A 23 10.97 -9.65 -1.01
N ILE A 24 12.02 -10.22 -1.60
CA ILE A 24 13.36 -9.61 -1.64
C ILE A 24 13.31 -8.26 -2.36
N LEU A 25 12.66 -8.18 -3.52
CA LEU A 25 12.58 -6.95 -4.30
C LEU A 25 11.84 -5.85 -3.51
N ILE A 26 10.67 -6.18 -2.93
CA ILE A 26 9.89 -5.24 -2.12
C ILE A 26 10.69 -4.78 -0.91
N LEU A 27 11.34 -5.70 -0.20
CA LEU A 27 12.15 -5.38 0.98
C LEU A 27 13.35 -4.50 0.61
N ALA A 28 14.05 -4.82 -0.47
CA ALA A 28 15.19 -4.04 -0.96
C ALA A 28 14.75 -2.63 -1.37
N LEU A 29 13.63 -2.50 -2.09
CA LEU A 29 13.07 -1.20 -2.44
C LEU A 29 12.66 -0.42 -1.19
N ALA A 30 12.00 -1.05 -0.21
CA ALA A 30 11.58 -0.40 1.02
C ALA A 30 12.76 0.05 1.91
N ILE A 31 13.84 -0.73 1.96
CA ILE A 31 15.07 -0.34 2.67
C ILE A 31 15.79 0.79 1.93
N TRP A 32 15.90 0.70 0.59
CA TRP A 32 16.49 1.75 -0.24
C TRP A 32 15.79 3.09 0.00
N ILE A 33 14.47 3.04 -0.05
CA ILE A 33 13.54 4.12 0.30
C ILE A 33 13.84 4.70 1.68
N ARG A 34 14.01 3.84 2.69
CA ARG A 34 14.21 4.24 4.09
C ARG A 34 15.55 4.94 4.30
N VAL A 35 16.58 4.47 3.59
CA VAL A 35 17.99 4.86 3.81
C VAL A 35 18.43 6.03 2.94
N SER A 36 18.00 6.11 1.67
CA SER A 36 18.50 7.17 0.80
C SER A 36 17.84 8.50 1.17
N THR A 37 18.66 9.53 1.42
CA THR A 37 18.19 10.89 1.74
C THR A 37 17.37 11.49 0.60
N ASP A 38 17.77 11.24 -0.65
CA ASP A 38 17.03 11.56 -1.88
C ASP A 38 15.68 10.80 -1.97
N SER A 39 15.59 9.56 -1.48
CA SER A 39 14.33 8.81 -1.49
C SER A 39 13.46 9.06 -0.27
N GLN A 40 14.04 9.53 0.84
CA GLN A 40 13.30 10.20 1.89
C GLN A 40 12.71 11.50 1.36
N GLU A 41 13.40 12.27 0.51
CA GLU A 41 12.83 13.41 -0.21
C GLU A 41 11.77 12.98 -1.25
N ILE A 42 11.94 11.84 -1.94
CA ILE A 42 10.97 11.29 -2.93
C ILE A 42 9.71 10.64 -2.29
N LEU A 43 9.82 10.07 -1.09
CA LEU A 43 8.66 9.55 -0.32
C LEU A 43 8.10 10.56 0.66
N SER A 44 8.88 11.58 0.97
CA SER A 44 8.35 12.87 1.36
C SER A 44 7.51 13.44 0.22
N SER A 45 7.89 13.28 -1.06
CA SER A 45 7.06 13.59 -2.24
C SER A 45 6.04 12.52 -2.66
N GLY A 46 5.89 11.47 -1.87
CA GLY A 46 4.83 10.50 -2.04
C GLY A 46 4.58 9.74 -0.77
N HIS A 47 3.57 10.13 0.01
CA HIS A 47 2.39 9.33 0.34
C HIS A 47 1.58 10.00 1.46
N ALA A 48 0.29 10.17 1.16
CA ALA A 48 -0.81 10.67 1.98
C ALA A 48 -0.73 10.37 3.48
N GLY A 49 -0.76 11.43 4.30
CA GLY A 49 -1.45 11.54 5.59
C GLY A 49 -1.00 10.68 6.77
N ALA A 50 -0.28 9.59 6.52
CA ALA A 50 0.46 8.84 7.52
C ALA A 50 1.90 9.37 7.51
N ASN A 51 2.54 9.43 8.67
CA ASN A 51 3.99 9.64 8.73
C ASN A 51 4.61 8.73 7.66
N PRO A 52 5.36 9.25 6.66
CA PRO A 52 5.90 8.44 5.57
C PRO A 52 6.71 7.25 6.11
N ASP A 53 7.28 7.41 7.30
CA ASP A 53 7.85 6.34 8.12
C ASP A 53 6.91 5.14 8.33
N VAL A 54 5.64 5.35 8.64
CA VAL A 54 4.65 4.28 8.87
C VAL A 54 4.40 3.47 7.60
N ALA A 55 4.19 4.13 6.45
CA ALA A 55 3.95 3.45 5.19
C ALA A 55 5.18 2.62 4.77
N VAL A 56 6.38 3.20 4.90
CA VAL A 56 7.65 2.50 4.62
C VAL A 56 7.86 1.33 5.58
N ASN A 57 7.62 1.51 6.88
CA ASN A 57 7.73 0.44 7.87
C ASN A 57 6.75 -0.71 7.59
N ILE A 58 5.53 -0.41 7.15
CA ILE A 58 4.56 -1.42 6.70
C ILE A 58 5.12 -2.17 5.48
N LEU A 59 5.67 -1.46 4.50
CA LEU A 59 6.24 -2.08 3.30
C LEU A 59 7.43 -3.00 3.63
N ILE A 60 8.30 -2.58 4.57
CA ILE A 60 9.38 -3.41 5.10
C ILE A 60 8.80 -4.67 5.77
N ALA A 61 7.80 -4.52 6.64
CA ALA A 61 7.18 -5.65 7.33
C ALA A 61 6.54 -6.64 6.36
N VAL A 62 5.75 -6.15 5.38
CA VAL A 62 5.11 -6.99 4.35
C VAL A 62 6.16 -7.69 3.49
N GLY A 63 7.18 -6.96 3.00
CA GLY A 63 8.26 -7.54 2.20
C GLY A 63 9.02 -8.64 2.96
N ALA A 64 9.33 -8.40 4.24
CA ALA A 64 9.98 -9.39 5.08
C ALA A 64 9.12 -10.64 5.32
N VAL A 65 7.82 -10.47 5.59
CA VAL A 65 6.88 -11.60 5.78
C VAL A 65 6.77 -12.43 4.51
N ILE A 66 6.59 -11.79 3.34
CA ILE A 66 6.53 -12.49 2.04
C ILE A 66 7.83 -13.26 1.77
N MET A 67 8.98 -12.64 2.04
CA MET A 67 10.29 -13.29 1.89
C MET A 67 10.41 -14.52 2.80
N VAL A 68 10.10 -14.40 4.10
CA VAL A 68 10.21 -15.51 5.04
C VAL A 68 9.27 -16.65 4.68
N LEU A 69 8.01 -16.37 4.38
CA LEU A 69 7.05 -17.40 4.00
C LEU A 69 7.39 -18.07 2.67
N GLY A 70 7.81 -17.29 1.67
CA GLY A 70 8.29 -17.84 0.39
C GLY A 70 9.49 -18.77 0.59
N PHE A 71 10.44 -18.40 1.45
CA PHE A 71 11.59 -19.26 1.78
C PHE A 71 11.16 -20.55 2.49
N LEU A 72 10.26 -20.47 3.49
CA LEU A 72 9.75 -21.62 4.22
C LEU A 72 8.97 -22.58 3.31
N GLY A 73 8.11 -22.06 2.43
CA GLY A 73 7.35 -22.88 1.47
C GLY A 73 8.25 -23.57 0.45
N CYS A 74 9.22 -22.83 -0.10
CA CYS A 74 10.22 -23.32 -1.06
C CYS A 74 11.13 -24.41 -0.45
N CYS A 75 11.78 -24.10 0.69
CA CYS A 75 12.67 -25.03 1.37
C CYS A 75 11.91 -26.21 2.00
N GLY A 76 10.71 -25.98 2.54
CA GLY A 76 9.86 -27.02 3.11
C GLY A 76 9.48 -28.07 2.07
N ALA A 77 9.08 -27.64 0.87
CA ALA A 77 8.76 -28.54 -0.23
C ALA A 77 10.00 -29.32 -0.71
N MET A 78 11.13 -28.65 -0.96
CA MET A 78 12.32 -29.29 -1.52
C MET A 78 13.05 -30.21 -0.55
N LYS A 79 13.26 -29.76 0.70
CA LYS A 79 13.93 -30.54 1.75
C LYS A 79 13.02 -31.57 2.40
N GLU A 80 11.75 -31.64 2.00
CA GLU A 80 10.74 -32.51 2.62
C GLU A 80 10.72 -32.33 4.15
N SER A 81 10.85 -31.09 4.62
CA SER A 81 10.93 -30.77 6.05
C SER A 81 9.55 -30.45 6.60
N ARG A 82 9.00 -31.37 7.40
CA ARG A 82 7.69 -31.21 8.06
C ARG A 82 7.61 -29.95 8.91
N CYS A 83 8.68 -29.61 9.64
CA CYS A 83 8.71 -28.42 10.48
C CYS A 83 8.58 -27.13 9.66
N MET A 84 9.32 -27.01 8.54
CA MET A 84 9.25 -25.84 7.67
C MET A 84 7.87 -25.71 6.98
N LEU A 85 7.29 -26.82 6.53
CA LEU A 85 5.94 -26.85 5.96
C LEU A 85 4.88 -26.45 6.99
N LEU A 86 5.01 -26.90 8.25
CA LEU A 86 4.10 -26.54 9.33
C LEU A 86 4.21 -25.04 9.67
N LEU A 87 5.43 -24.48 9.74
CA LEU A 87 5.61 -23.04 9.95
C LEU A 87 5.03 -22.21 8.81
N PHE A 88 5.23 -22.65 7.56
CA PHE A 88 4.59 -22.03 6.40
C PHE A 88 3.07 -22.08 6.47
N PHE A 89 2.50 -23.23 6.86
CA PHE A 89 1.05 -23.39 7.04
C PHE A 89 0.50 -22.46 8.12
N ILE A 90 1.14 -22.41 9.30
CA ILE A 90 0.72 -21.52 10.39
C ILE A 90 0.81 -20.06 9.95
N GLY A 91 1.89 -19.69 9.24
CA GLY A 91 2.06 -18.33 8.72
C GLY A 91 0.94 -17.92 7.76
N LEU A 92 0.63 -18.75 6.76
CA LEU A 92 -0.48 -18.49 5.83
C LEU A 92 -1.84 -18.44 6.56
N LEU A 93 -2.05 -19.31 7.54
CA LEU A 93 -3.30 -19.32 8.31
C LEU A 93 -3.48 -18.02 9.10
N LEU A 94 -2.40 -17.52 9.73
CA LEU A 94 -2.43 -16.25 10.45
C LEU A 94 -2.71 -15.07 9.50
N ILE A 95 -2.11 -15.05 8.31
CA ILE A 95 -2.39 -14.00 7.31
C ILE A 95 -3.85 -14.05 6.87
N LEU A 96 -4.39 -15.24 6.58
CA LEU A 96 -5.80 -15.39 6.20
C LEU A 96 -6.75 -14.88 7.29
N LEU A 97 -6.47 -15.19 8.56
CA LEU A 97 -7.25 -14.68 9.69
C LEU A 97 -7.15 -13.15 9.82
N LEU A 98 -5.95 -12.58 9.66
CA LEU A 98 -5.75 -11.13 9.65
C LEU A 98 -6.48 -10.47 8.48
N GLN A 99 -6.49 -11.10 7.30
CA GLN A 99 -7.16 -10.58 6.12
C GLN A 99 -8.68 -10.57 6.31
N VAL A 100 -9.25 -11.64 6.88
CA VAL A 100 -10.67 -11.71 7.23
C VAL A 100 -11.02 -10.67 8.29
N ALA A 101 -10.21 -10.55 9.35
CA ALA A 101 -10.41 -9.54 10.39
C ALA A 101 -10.36 -8.11 9.81
N ALA A 102 -9.36 -7.80 8.99
CA ALA A 102 -9.25 -6.52 8.31
C ALA A 102 -10.44 -6.25 7.37
N GLY A 103 -10.92 -7.27 6.65
CA GLY A 103 -12.12 -7.18 5.81
C GLY A 103 -13.39 -6.87 6.60
N ILE A 104 -13.57 -7.52 7.76
CA ILE A 104 -14.70 -7.27 8.66
C ILE A 104 -14.60 -5.85 9.23
N LEU A 105 -13.44 -5.46 9.77
CA LEU A 105 -13.23 -4.12 10.33
C LEU A 105 -13.45 -3.03 9.27
N GLY A 106 -12.93 -3.22 8.05
CA GLY A 106 -13.13 -2.29 6.94
C GLY A 106 -14.60 -2.19 6.50
N ALA A 107 -15.38 -3.26 6.64
CA ALA A 107 -16.81 -3.25 6.34
C ALA A 107 -17.64 -2.57 7.43
N THR A 108 -17.32 -2.78 8.71
CA THR A 108 -18.12 -2.28 9.84
C THR A 108 -17.78 -0.84 10.22
N PHE A 109 -16.53 -0.43 10.13
CA PHE A 109 -16.07 0.87 10.65
C PHE A 109 -16.07 2.00 9.62
N ARG A 110 -16.81 1.89 8.51
CA ARG A 110 -16.78 2.89 7.42
C ARG A 110 -16.95 4.34 7.90
N SER A 111 -17.90 4.60 8.78
CA SER A 111 -18.15 5.95 9.33
C SER A 111 -17.03 6.45 10.23
N GLU A 112 -16.33 5.55 10.91
CA GLU A 112 -15.21 5.90 11.79
C GLU A 112 -13.92 6.11 10.98
N TYR A 113 -13.74 5.35 9.89
CA TYR A 113 -12.70 5.62 8.90
C TYR A 113 -12.83 7.01 8.30
N ASP A 114 -14.04 7.46 7.92
CA ASP A 114 -14.24 8.82 7.42
C ASP A 114 -13.89 9.89 8.47
N ARG A 115 -14.19 9.64 9.75
CA ARG A 115 -13.84 10.55 10.85
C ARG A 115 -12.34 10.64 11.07
N ILE A 116 -11.66 9.49 11.22
CA ILE A 116 -10.21 9.44 11.41
C ILE A 116 -9.49 10.02 10.20
N LEU A 117 -9.93 9.67 8.99
CA LEU A 117 -9.36 10.20 7.75
C LEU A 117 -9.55 11.72 7.69
N ASN A 118 -10.73 12.25 8.02
CA ASN A 118 -10.92 13.70 8.07
C ASN A 118 -10.02 14.34 9.15
N GLU A 119 -9.97 13.83 10.39
CA GLU A 119 -9.12 14.38 11.46
C GLU A 119 -7.63 14.39 11.05
N THR A 120 -7.10 13.26 10.58
CA THR A 120 -5.72 13.16 10.11
C THR A 120 -5.47 14.09 8.93
N VAL A 121 -6.39 14.17 7.97
CA VAL A 121 -6.26 15.04 6.80
C VAL A 121 -6.29 16.52 7.21
N TYR A 122 -7.15 16.91 8.15
CA TYR A 122 -7.22 18.28 8.69
C TYR A 122 -5.96 18.66 9.49
N GLU A 123 -5.35 17.72 10.21
CA GLU A 123 -4.04 17.97 10.82
C GLU A 123 -2.96 18.18 9.77
N ASN A 124 -2.98 17.38 8.70
CA ASN A 124 -2.03 17.50 7.60
C ASN A 124 -2.16 18.82 6.82
N VAL A 125 -3.36 19.41 6.73
CA VAL A 125 -3.57 20.73 6.13
C VAL A 125 -2.68 21.80 6.79
N LYS A 126 -2.46 21.73 8.11
CA LYS A 126 -1.67 22.74 8.83
C LYS A 126 -0.23 22.82 8.34
N TYR A 127 0.34 21.69 7.91
CA TYR A 127 1.69 21.65 7.35
C TYR A 127 1.78 22.36 5.98
N LEU A 128 0.70 22.50 5.23
CA LEU A 128 0.72 23.15 3.91
C LEU A 128 0.99 24.66 4.02
N SER A 129 0.44 25.30 5.05
CA SER A 129 0.70 26.71 5.37
C SER A 129 1.95 26.93 6.24
N SER A 130 2.55 25.86 6.78
CA SER A 130 3.72 25.96 7.66
C SER A 130 4.99 26.27 6.89
N THR A 131 5.91 27.02 7.52
CA THR A 131 7.26 27.29 6.98
C THR A 131 8.34 26.42 7.64
N GLU A 132 7.94 25.49 8.51
CA GLU A 132 8.86 24.58 9.18
C GLU A 132 9.50 23.59 8.19
N GLU A 133 10.75 23.21 8.44
CA GLU A 133 11.45 22.22 7.61
C GLU A 133 10.79 20.84 7.65
N SER A 134 10.14 20.52 8.78
CA SER A 134 9.31 19.33 8.97
C SER A 134 8.09 19.28 8.02
N ALA A 135 7.67 20.42 7.47
CA ALA A 135 6.48 20.54 6.62
C ALA A 135 6.77 20.37 5.12
N LYS A 136 8.03 20.60 4.69
CA LYS A 136 8.45 20.47 3.29
C LYS A 136 8.07 19.13 2.67
N PRO A 137 8.20 17.99 3.38
CA PRO A 137 7.77 16.70 2.84
C PRO A 137 6.32 16.69 2.35
N ILE A 138 5.39 17.03 3.22
CA ILE A 138 3.95 16.98 2.94
C ILE A 138 3.61 17.95 1.79
N GLN A 139 4.27 19.10 1.73
CA GLN A 139 4.10 20.08 0.67
C GLN A 139 4.55 19.53 -0.69
N GLU A 140 5.70 18.86 -0.77
CA GLU A 140 6.20 18.26 -2.01
C GLU A 140 5.32 17.10 -2.48
N ALA A 141 4.87 16.23 -1.57
CA ALA A 141 3.97 15.14 -1.93
C ALA A 141 2.66 15.64 -2.51
N LEU A 142 2.09 16.67 -1.87
CA LEU A 142 0.85 17.22 -2.35
C LEU A 142 1.04 17.90 -3.72
N GLN A 143 2.19 18.52 -3.98
CA GLN A 143 2.46 19.10 -5.30
C GLN A 143 2.52 18.07 -6.42
N GLU A 144 3.24 16.96 -6.23
CA GLU A 144 3.28 15.90 -7.24
C GLU A 144 1.89 15.29 -7.45
N PHE A 145 1.17 15.04 -6.34
CA PHE A 145 -0.20 14.54 -6.38
C PHE A 145 -1.13 15.49 -7.15
N GLN A 146 -1.11 16.79 -6.85
CA GLN A 146 -1.88 17.82 -7.55
C GLN A 146 -1.53 17.85 -9.05
N GLY A 147 -0.24 17.78 -9.39
CA GLY A 147 0.24 17.80 -10.77
C GLY A 147 -0.22 16.58 -11.57
N LYS A 148 -0.25 15.41 -10.93
CA LYS A 148 -0.64 14.13 -11.54
C LYS A 148 -2.16 13.95 -11.65
N PHE A 149 -2.89 14.35 -10.61
CA PHE A 149 -4.33 14.08 -10.48
C PHE A 149 -5.22 15.30 -10.69
N LYS A 150 -4.65 16.46 -11.02
CA LYS A 150 -5.38 17.66 -11.45
C LYS A 150 -6.41 18.13 -10.41
N CYS A 151 -5.95 18.23 -9.16
CA CYS A 151 -6.68 18.79 -8.03
C CYS A 151 -5.85 19.93 -7.41
N CYS A 152 -6.44 20.75 -6.53
CA CYS A 152 -5.69 21.79 -5.81
C CYS A 152 -5.99 21.76 -4.31
N GLY A 153 -4.97 21.90 -3.47
CA GLY A 153 -5.10 21.81 -2.03
C GLY A 153 -5.52 20.43 -1.55
N LEU A 154 -5.71 20.29 -0.25
CA LEU A 154 -6.06 19.01 0.36
C LEU A 154 -7.55 18.93 0.66
N VAL A 155 -8.09 19.89 1.41
CA VAL A 155 -9.48 19.95 1.89
C VAL A 155 -10.21 21.19 1.36
N ASN A 156 -9.66 22.39 1.56
CA ASN A 156 -10.32 23.66 1.25
C ASN A 156 -9.84 24.26 -0.08
N GLY A 157 -9.18 23.47 -0.93
CA GLY A 157 -8.66 23.95 -2.20
C GLY A 157 -7.37 24.75 -2.04
N ALA A 158 -7.13 25.68 -2.96
CA ALA A 158 -5.95 26.55 -2.94
C ALA A 158 -5.73 27.33 -1.63
N ALA A 159 -6.79 27.55 -0.84
CA ALA A 159 -6.72 28.22 0.45
C ALA A 159 -5.85 27.48 1.49
N ASP A 160 -5.72 26.14 1.37
CA ASP A 160 -4.92 25.33 2.31
C ASP A 160 -3.43 25.71 2.31
N TRP A 161 -2.93 26.30 1.22
CA TRP A 161 -1.54 26.72 1.11
C TRP A 161 -1.21 28.01 1.87
N GLY A 162 -2.23 28.78 2.29
CA GLY A 162 -2.04 30.03 3.04
C GLY A 162 -1.01 30.96 2.38
N SER A 163 -0.02 31.42 3.16
CA SER A 163 1.08 32.28 2.68
C SER A 163 2.00 31.61 1.67
N ASN A 164 2.03 30.28 1.63
CA ASN A 164 2.92 29.52 0.74
C ASN A 164 2.33 29.34 -0.66
N PHE A 165 1.08 29.77 -0.90
CA PHE A 165 0.40 29.60 -2.17
C PHE A 165 1.21 30.16 -3.35
N GLN A 166 1.86 31.30 -3.20
CA GLN A 166 2.59 31.91 -4.30
C GLN A 166 3.74 31.04 -4.79
N GLN A 167 4.40 30.30 -3.88
CA GLN A 167 5.46 29.35 -4.18
C GLN A 167 4.92 28.07 -4.83
N PHE A 168 3.79 27.54 -4.34
CA PHE A 168 3.31 26.19 -4.70
C PHE A 168 2.16 26.15 -5.71
N SER A 169 1.60 27.30 -6.07
CA SER A 169 0.49 27.46 -7.03
C SER A 169 0.72 26.79 -8.40
N LYS A 170 1.96 26.62 -8.85
CA LYS A 170 2.28 25.92 -10.11
C LYS A 170 1.81 24.47 -10.13
N SER A 171 1.82 23.81 -8.98
CA SER A 171 1.49 22.38 -8.88
C SER A 171 0.01 22.07 -9.13
N CYS A 172 -0.89 23.04 -8.95
CA CYS A 172 -2.32 22.89 -9.22
C CYS A 172 -2.84 23.85 -10.30
N GLU A 173 -1.94 24.36 -11.15
CA GLU A 173 -2.30 25.26 -12.25
C GLU A 173 -3.24 24.56 -13.25
N CYS A 174 -4.33 25.26 -13.57
CA CYS A 174 -5.37 24.78 -14.47
C CYS A 174 -5.25 25.52 -15.81
N PRO A 175 -5.27 24.82 -16.95
CA PRO A 175 -5.20 25.48 -18.26
C PRO A 175 -6.39 26.44 -18.42
N LYS A 176 -6.13 27.66 -18.94
CA LYS A 176 -7.17 28.65 -19.27
C LYS A 176 -8.03 28.13 -20.42
N MET A 177 -8.99 27.28 -20.09
CA MET A 177 -10.03 26.79 -20.99
C MET A 177 -11.40 27.13 -20.36
N PRO A 178 -12.47 27.20 -21.16
CA PRO A 178 -13.83 27.36 -20.65
C PRO A 178 -14.32 26.04 -20.01
N ASP A 179 -13.53 25.50 -19.08
CA ASP A 179 -13.82 24.27 -18.37
C ASP A 179 -14.29 24.64 -16.95
N ASP A 180 -15.40 24.03 -16.51
CA ASP A 180 -16.02 24.25 -15.19
C ASP A 180 -15.14 23.71 -14.04
N SER A 181 -14.05 23.02 -14.39
CA SER A 181 -13.08 22.43 -13.47
C SER A 181 -12.07 23.44 -12.89
N CYS A 182 -11.92 24.63 -13.49
CA CYS A 182 -10.96 25.65 -13.04
C CYS A 182 -11.65 26.77 -12.24
N THR A 183 -10.93 27.37 -11.28
CA THR A 183 -11.35 28.58 -10.57
C THR A 183 -10.20 29.58 -10.48
N ASN A 184 -10.52 30.88 -10.37
CA ASN A 184 -9.51 31.90 -10.09
C ASN A 184 -9.28 32.01 -8.58
N TYR A 185 -8.02 31.95 -8.15
CA TYR A 185 -7.60 32.19 -6.77
C TYR A 185 -6.30 33.01 -6.79
N ASP A 186 -6.31 34.16 -6.10
CA ASP A 186 -5.19 35.11 -6.03
C ASP A 186 -4.57 35.45 -7.40
N GLY A 187 -5.44 35.69 -8.39
CA GLY A 187 -5.03 36.03 -9.76
C GLY A 187 -4.53 34.86 -10.62
N LYS A 188 -4.50 33.63 -10.11
CA LYS A 188 -4.09 32.42 -10.84
C LYS A 188 -5.28 31.48 -11.08
N TYR A 189 -5.25 30.75 -12.20
CA TYR A 189 -6.26 29.71 -12.51
C TYR A 189 -5.78 28.37 -11.97
N VAL A 190 -6.55 27.78 -11.08
CA VAL A 190 -6.23 26.52 -10.38
C VAL A 190 -7.40 25.55 -10.44
N TYR A 191 -7.14 24.26 -10.25
CA TYR A 191 -8.22 23.26 -10.20
C TYR A 191 -9.14 23.54 -9.01
N LYS A 192 -10.45 23.55 -9.27
CA LYS A 192 -11.51 23.80 -8.28
C LYS A 192 -11.68 22.63 -7.31
N GLN A 193 -11.40 21.40 -7.75
CA GLN A 193 -11.60 20.19 -6.96
C GLN A 193 -10.47 20.00 -5.92
N PRO A 194 -10.79 19.85 -4.62
CA PRO A 194 -9.82 19.46 -3.61
C PRO A 194 -9.31 18.02 -3.80
N CYS A 195 -8.05 17.77 -3.47
CA CYS A 195 -7.45 16.45 -3.67
C CYS A 195 -8.08 15.35 -2.81
N ILE A 196 -8.63 15.65 -1.63
CA ILE A 196 -9.33 14.65 -0.82
C ILE A 196 -10.61 14.14 -1.49
N SER A 197 -11.33 15.03 -2.19
CA SER A 197 -12.55 14.65 -2.92
C SER A 197 -12.19 13.74 -4.09
N PHE A 198 -11.15 14.10 -4.85
CA PHE A 198 -10.62 13.24 -5.91
C PHE A 198 -10.21 11.86 -5.38
N LEU A 199 -9.52 11.81 -4.24
CA LEU A 199 -9.09 10.54 -3.62
C LEU A 199 -10.30 9.68 -3.23
N LYS A 200 -11.34 10.27 -2.61
CA LYS A 200 -12.58 9.57 -2.26
C LYS A 200 -13.27 9.02 -3.50
N ASP A 201 -13.37 9.80 -4.57
CA ASP A 201 -13.96 9.36 -5.84
C ASP A 201 -13.15 8.24 -6.49
N PHE A 202 -11.82 8.36 -6.47
CA PHE A 202 -10.91 7.35 -7.01
C PHE A 202 -11.04 6.04 -6.24
N ILE A 203 -11.09 6.07 -4.91
CA ILE A 203 -11.28 4.88 -4.07
C ILE A 203 -12.66 4.28 -4.35
N ALA A 204 -13.73 5.07 -4.34
CA ALA A 204 -15.08 4.59 -4.58
C ALA A 204 -15.21 3.91 -5.95
N LYS A 205 -14.54 4.45 -6.98
CA LYS A 205 -14.56 3.88 -8.34
C LYS A 205 -13.76 2.58 -8.44
N ASN A 206 -12.64 2.47 -7.74
CA ASN A 206 -11.73 1.33 -7.84
C ASN A 206 -11.89 0.30 -6.72
N ILE A 207 -12.82 0.50 -5.79
CA ILE A 207 -13.00 -0.40 -4.63
C ILE A 207 -13.29 -1.85 -5.05
N ILE A 208 -13.97 -2.04 -6.18
CA ILE A 208 -14.26 -3.37 -6.74
C ILE A 208 -12.97 -4.10 -7.11
N ILE A 209 -11.99 -3.39 -7.68
CA ILE A 209 -10.69 -3.96 -8.06
C ILE A 209 -9.93 -4.38 -6.80
N VAL A 210 -9.92 -3.53 -5.76
CA VAL A 210 -9.25 -3.83 -4.49
C VAL A 210 -9.84 -5.07 -3.83
N ILE A 211 -11.19 -5.18 -3.79
CA ILE A 211 -11.88 -6.37 -3.28
C ILE A 211 -11.52 -7.60 -4.11
N GLY A 212 -11.44 -7.47 -5.43
CA GLY A 212 -11.04 -8.56 -6.34
C GLY A 212 -9.62 -9.06 -6.06
N ILE A 213 -8.65 -8.16 -5.85
CA ILE A 213 -7.28 -8.52 -5.48
C ILE A 213 -7.26 -9.25 -4.13
N ALA A 214 -7.96 -8.72 -3.12
CA ALA A 214 -8.03 -9.34 -1.80
C ALA A 214 -8.62 -10.77 -1.89
N PHE A 215 -9.71 -10.95 -2.64
CA PHE A 215 -10.30 -12.28 -2.84
C PHE A 215 -9.33 -13.23 -3.55
N GLY A 216 -8.65 -12.76 -4.60
CA GLY A 216 -7.64 -13.54 -5.31
C GLY A 216 -6.50 -14.01 -4.40
N LEU A 217 -6.00 -13.13 -3.53
CA LEU A 217 -4.98 -13.46 -2.53
C LEU A 217 -5.48 -14.56 -1.58
N ALA A 218 -6.69 -14.44 -1.05
CA ALA A 218 -7.26 -15.44 -0.14
C ALA A 218 -7.37 -16.83 -0.81
N VAL A 219 -7.74 -16.89 -2.10
CA VAL A 219 -7.78 -18.15 -2.86
C VAL A 219 -6.39 -18.77 -2.98
N VAL A 220 -5.38 -17.96 -3.31
CA VAL A 220 -3.97 -18.43 -3.41
C VAL A 220 -3.46 -18.95 -2.06
N GLU A 221 -3.81 -18.27 -0.96
CA GLU A 221 -3.45 -18.70 0.40
C GLU A 221 -4.09 -20.05 0.76
N ILE A 222 -5.38 -20.23 0.47
CA ILE A 222 -6.09 -21.50 0.70
C ILE A 222 -5.43 -22.65 -0.07
N LEU A 223 -5.06 -22.42 -1.34
CA LEU A 223 -4.31 -23.41 -2.12
C LEU A 223 -2.95 -23.72 -1.49
N GLY A 224 -2.23 -22.72 -1.00
CA GLY A 224 -0.98 -22.88 -0.26
C GLY A 224 -1.15 -23.71 1.01
N LEU A 225 -2.21 -23.48 1.78
CA LEU A 225 -2.55 -24.26 2.98
C LEU A 225 -2.84 -25.72 2.65
N VAL A 226 -3.67 -25.98 1.62
CA VAL A 226 -4.00 -27.34 1.17
C VAL A 226 -2.74 -28.07 0.70
N PHE A 227 -1.93 -27.46 -0.16
CA PHE A 227 -0.71 -28.09 -0.67
C PHE A 227 0.32 -28.34 0.43
N SER A 228 0.48 -27.41 1.37
CA SER A 228 1.38 -27.59 2.51
C SER A 228 0.96 -28.79 3.37
N MET A 229 -0.34 -28.90 3.69
CA MET A 229 -0.85 -29.99 4.53
C MET A 229 -0.80 -31.35 3.81
N VAL A 230 -1.12 -31.38 2.51
CA VAL A 230 -1.00 -32.60 1.69
C VAL A 230 0.45 -33.09 1.67
N LEU A 231 1.42 -32.20 1.42
CA LEU A 231 2.84 -32.57 1.43
C LEU A 231 3.32 -32.97 2.82
N TYR A 232 2.88 -32.26 3.87
CA TYR A 232 3.18 -32.63 5.26
C TYR A 232 2.74 -34.07 5.58
N CYS A 233 1.51 -34.45 5.20
CA CYS A 233 0.99 -35.81 5.38
C CYS A 233 1.68 -36.85 4.50
N GLN A 234 2.05 -36.51 3.26
CA GLN A 234 2.78 -37.44 2.38
C GLN A 234 4.19 -37.73 2.90
N ILE A 235 4.91 -36.71 3.36
CA ILE A 235 6.19 -36.86 4.07
C ILE A 235 5.98 -37.59 5.40
N GLY A 236 4.81 -37.37 6.02
CA GLY A 236 4.16 -38.09 7.13
C GLY A 236 4.31 -39.60 7.11
N ASN A 237 3.89 -40.13 5.96
CA ASN A 237 3.64 -41.55 5.74
C ASN A 237 4.79 -42.25 5.00
N LYS A 238 5.90 -41.54 4.77
CA LYS A 238 7.14 -42.04 4.20
C LYS A 238 8.01 -42.61 5.31
#